data_AF-A0A536TE14-F1
#
_entry.id   AF-A0A536TE14-F1
#
_cell.length_a   1.000
_cell.length_b   1.000
_cell.length_c   1.000
_cell.angle_alpha   90.00
_cell.angle_beta   90.00
_cell.angle_gamma   90.00
#
_symmetry.space_group_name_H-M   'P 1'
#
loop_
_entity.id
_entity.type
_entity.pdbx_description
1 polymer ?
#
loop_
_entity_poly.entity_id
_entity_poly.type
_entity_poly.pdbx_seq_one_letter_code
_entity_poly.pdbx_strand_id
1 'polypeptide(L)'
;MATTCYVCDGCNLVGSLSKYLQPLPPDPVTGRKGHPMHWVSIPLLAITSIVPALALTPLAEFSVSRYHGRWYEISAIPGFFQNKCQRDVQVEYAPEDSGALIVRNRCQRPDGAIEQTEGRGRALEPDLPSVLKVTFVHQLGIWWYPFGRSQTVIAAGPGNRWLVIGDPSLRYGRVIAREPMLDPESLRAVATALANEGYDRCAFVLKPQSGGREQLTRLCDEVR
;
A
#
# COMPACT_ATOMS: atom_id res chain seq x y z
N MET A 1 -24.21 -8.06 -39.66
CA MET A 1 -23.29 -8.91 -40.46
C MET A 1 -21.88 -8.45 -40.15
N ALA A 2 -20.91 -9.21 -39.67
CA ALA A 2 -20.85 -10.50 -39.01
C ALA A 2 -19.58 -10.44 -38.13
N THR A 3 -19.65 -11.08 -36.98
CA THR A 3 -18.61 -11.28 -35.97
C THR A 3 -17.37 -11.97 -36.55
N THR A 4 -16.16 -11.61 -36.10
CA THR A 4 -15.04 -12.57 -36.08
C THR A 4 -14.17 -12.34 -34.84
N CYS A 5 -14.28 -13.31 -33.93
CA CYS A 5 -13.40 -13.51 -32.79
C CYS A 5 -12.03 -14.01 -33.27
N TYR A 6 -10.94 -13.59 -32.61
CA TYR A 6 -9.69 -14.32 -32.61
C TYR A 6 -9.40 -14.78 -31.18
N VAL A 7 -9.36 -16.10 -31.03
CA VAL A 7 -8.91 -16.85 -29.85
C VAL A 7 -7.38 -16.91 -29.92
N CYS A 8 -6.69 -16.56 -28.83
CA CYS A 8 -5.27 -16.87 -28.65
C CYS A 8 -5.17 -18.22 -27.93
N ASP A 9 -4.95 -19.28 -28.72
CA ASP A 9 -4.51 -20.58 -28.23
C ASP A 9 -2.99 -20.61 -28.01
N GLY A 10 -2.57 -21.46 -27.08
CA GLY A 10 -1.30 -21.41 -26.37
C GLY A 10 -0.02 -21.48 -27.21
N CYS A 11 1.01 -20.81 -26.69
CA CYS A 11 2.37 -20.85 -27.21
C CYS A 11 3.21 -21.83 -26.38
N ASN A 12 3.32 -23.08 -26.86
CA ASN A 12 4.26 -24.08 -26.37
C ASN A 12 5.61 -23.92 -27.11
N LEU A 13 6.64 -23.46 -26.40
CA LEU A 13 8.02 -23.44 -26.89
C LEU A 13 8.78 -24.65 -26.31
N VAL A 14 8.86 -25.74 -27.08
CA VAL A 14 9.86 -26.79 -26.87
C VAL A 14 10.59 -27.02 -28.19
N GLY A 15 11.69 -26.30 -28.36
CA GLY A 15 12.63 -26.45 -29.46
C GLY A 15 13.53 -27.67 -29.23
N SER A 16 13.57 -28.52 -30.26
CA SER A 16 14.37 -29.74 -30.36
C SER A 16 15.89 -29.49 -30.27
N LEU A 17 16.54 -30.09 -29.27
CA LEU A 17 18.02 -30.18 -29.13
C LEU A 17 18.57 -31.56 -29.53
N SER A 18 17.96 -32.21 -30.54
CA SER A 18 18.33 -33.55 -31.00
C SER A 18 19.50 -33.57 -32.02
N LYS A 19 20.56 -32.77 -31.79
CA LYS A 19 21.75 -32.76 -32.69
C LYS A 19 23.11 -32.91 -32.01
N TYR A 20 23.17 -33.14 -30.69
CA TYR A 20 24.44 -33.23 -29.97
C TYR A 20 24.54 -34.44 -29.02
N LEU A 21 24.03 -35.61 -29.42
CA LEU A 21 24.37 -36.87 -28.75
C LEU A 21 25.16 -37.77 -29.71
N GLN A 22 26.48 -37.75 -29.57
CA GLN A 22 27.33 -38.86 -30.01
C GLN A 22 27.46 -39.87 -28.86
N PRO A 23 27.46 -41.18 -29.12
CA PRO A 23 27.65 -42.18 -28.07
C PRO A 23 29.09 -42.14 -27.53
N LEU A 24 29.23 -42.14 -26.21
CA LEU A 24 30.51 -42.25 -25.50
C LEU A 24 31.10 -43.67 -25.68
N PRO A 25 32.44 -43.82 -25.68
CA PRO A 25 33.08 -45.13 -25.66
C PRO A 25 32.80 -45.87 -24.33
N PRO A 26 32.80 -47.21 -24.32
CA PRO A 26 32.58 -47.96 -23.09
C PRO A 26 33.78 -47.82 -22.14
N ASP A 27 33.47 -47.52 -20.87
CA ASP A 27 34.45 -47.47 -19.78
C ASP A 27 35.04 -48.87 -19.49
N PRO A 28 36.32 -48.95 -19.08
CA PRO A 28 36.93 -50.22 -18.68
C PRO A 28 36.32 -50.73 -17.37
N VAL A 29 35.89 -51.99 -17.40
CA VAL A 29 35.33 -52.70 -16.24
C VAL A 29 36.42 -52.92 -15.18
N THR A 30 36.52 -52.01 -14.22
CA THR A 30 37.21 -52.26 -12.95
C THR A 30 36.22 -52.76 -11.91
N GLY A 31 36.32 -54.03 -11.56
CA GLY A 31 35.49 -54.68 -10.53
C GLY A 31 35.66 -54.00 -9.17
N ARG A 32 34.65 -53.23 -8.76
CA ARG A 32 34.57 -52.62 -7.44
C ARG A 32 33.58 -53.42 -6.60
N LYS A 33 34.07 -54.02 -5.51
CA LYS A 33 33.29 -54.81 -4.54
C LYS A 33 32.18 -53.94 -3.93
N GLY A 34 30.96 -54.48 -3.93
CA GLY A 34 29.75 -53.79 -3.50
C GLY A 34 29.83 -53.31 -2.04
N HIS A 35 29.53 -52.03 -1.85
CA HIS A 35 29.15 -51.49 -0.55
C HIS A 35 27.62 -51.27 -0.57
N PRO A 36 26.91 -51.53 0.54
CA PRO A 36 25.46 -51.37 0.60
C PRO A 36 25.09 -49.91 0.36
N MET A 37 24.29 -49.69 -0.69
CA MET A 37 23.80 -48.39 -1.09
C MET A 37 22.68 -47.95 -0.14
N HIS A 38 23.05 -47.23 0.92
CA HIS A 38 22.07 -46.57 1.79
C HIS A 38 21.45 -45.40 1.02
N TRP A 39 20.20 -45.56 0.58
CA TRP A 39 19.39 -44.46 0.04
C TRP A 39 19.14 -43.43 1.16
N VAL A 40 19.85 -42.31 1.10
CA VAL A 40 19.54 -41.14 1.93
C VAL A 40 18.43 -40.36 1.22
N SER A 41 17.18 -40.59 1.63
CA SER A 41 16.06 -39.76 1.24
C SER A 41 16.27 -38.34 1.80
N ILE A 42 16.53 -37.36 0.93
CA ILE A 42 16.56 -35.95 1.33
C ILE A 42 15.09 -35.51 1.48
N PRO A 43 14.60 -35.19 2.69
CA PRO A 43 13.25 -34.70 2.84
C PRO A 43 13.15 -33.32 2.19
N LEU A 44 12.20 -33.17 1.25
CA LEU A 44 11.86 -31.89 0.66
C LEU A 44 11.24 -31.02 1.76
N LEU A 45 12.03 -30.17 2.40
CA LEU A 45 11.51 -29.16 3.31
C LEU A 45 10.69 -28.16 2.47
N ALA A 46 9.36 -28.32 2.52
CA ALA A 46 8.45 -27.30 2.04
C ALA A 46 8.64 -26.05 2.92
N ILE A 47 9.31 -25.04 2.39
CA ILE A 47 9.38 -23.71 3.00
C ILE A 47 7.97 -23.12 2.88
N THR A 48 7.13 -23.35 3.88
CA THR A 48 5.89 -22.59 4.02
C THR A 48 6.27 -21.15 4.34
N SER A 49 6.17 -20.28 3.35
CA SER A 49 6.34 -18.84 3.55
C SER A 49 5.29 -18.37 4.54
N ILE A 50 5.68 -18.17 5.80
CA ILE A 50 4.85 -17.51 6.81
C ILE A 50 4.81 -16.04 6.41
N VAL A 51 3.86 -15.67 5.55
CA VAL A 51 3.53 -14.26 5.35
C VAL A 51 3.00 -13.77 6.70
N PRO A 52 3.62 -12.76 7.34
CA PRO A 52 3.15 -12.28 8.62
C PRO A 52 1.72 -11.76 8.41
N ALA A 53 0.77 -12.32 9.15
CA ALA A 53 -0.68 -12.08 9.02
C ALA A 53 -1.14 -10.64 9.35
N LEU A 54 -0.22 -9.68 9.45
CA LEU A 54 -0.46 -8.29 9.81
C LEU A 54 0.14 -7.29 8.81
N ALA A 55 0.73 -7.76 7.70
CA ALA A 55 1.21 -6.86 6.66
C ALA A 55 0.04 -6.45 5.75
N LEU A 56 -0.24 -5.14 5.69
CA LEU A 56 -1.14 -4.59 4.66
C LEU A 56 -0.59 -4.87 3.27
N THR A 57 -1.46 -5.12 2.30
CA THR A 57 -1.07 -5.27 0.89
C THR A 57 -0.72 -3.89 0.30
N PRO A 58 0.55 -3.60 -0.03
CA PRO A 58 0.89 -2.34 -0.67
C PRO A 58 0.32 -2.27 -2.08
N LEU A 59 -0.21 -1.11 -2.46
CA LEU A 59 -0.72 -0.89 -3.80
C LEU A 59 0.42 -1.01 -4.83
N ALA A 60 0.23 -1.92 -5.78
CA ALA A 60 1.14 -2.13 -6.90
C ALA A 60 1.13 -0.92 -7.86
N GLU A 61 2.19 -0.75 -8.65
CA GLU A 61 2.32 0.30 -9.68
C GLU A 61 2.10 1.73 -9.16
N PHE A 62 2.37 1.94 -7.88
CA PHE A 62 2.32 3.24 -7.27
C PHE A 62 3.63 4.01 -7.50
N SER A 63 3.57 5.34 -7.59
CA SER A 63 4.76 6.19 -7.61
C SER A 63 4.60 7.31 -6.61
N VAL A 64 5.69 7.71 -5.95
CA VAL A 64 5.67 8.75 -4.91
C VAL A 64 5.06 10.07 -5.42
N SER A 65 5.28 10.38 -6.71
CA SER A 65 4.68 11.55 -7.37
C SER A 65 3.15 11.59 -7.33
N ARG A 66 2.48 10.44 -7.18
CA ARG A 66 1.02 10.38 -7.05
C ARG A 66 0.52 11.06 -5.77
N TYR A 67 1.35 11.15 -4.73
CA TYR A 67 1.02 11.89 -3.51
C TYR A 67 0.99 13.40 -3.70
N HIS A 68 1.69 13.95 -4.70
CA HIS A 68 1.95 15.39 -4.76
C HIS A 68 0.70 16.26 -4.77
N GLY A 69 0.81 17.45 -4.20
CA GLY A 69 -0.26 18.43 -4.09
C GLY A 69 -1.17 18.20 -2.90
N ARG A 70 -2.29 18.93 -2.90
CA ARG A 70 -3.25 18.95 -1.81
C ARG A 70 -4.24 17.80 -1.88
N TRP A 71 -4.63 17.34 -0.69
CA TRP A 71 -5.69 16.38 -0.44
C TRP A 71 -6.55 16.81 0.75
N TYR A 72 -7.81 16.43 0.70
CA TYR A 72 -8.78 16.53 1.78
C TYR A 72 -8.84 15.18 2.50
N GLU A 73 -8.75 15.18 3.82
CA GLU A 73 -8.97 13.97 4.61
C GLU A 73 -10.47 13.72 4.76
N ILE A 74 -10.98 12.78 3.96
CA ILE A 74 -12.41 12.48 3.87
C ILE A 74 -12.86 11.62 5.04
N SER A 75 -12.04 10.64 5.41
CA SER A 75 -12.33 9.72 6.50
C SER A 75 -11.06 9.30 7.20
N ALA A 76 -11.09 9.13 8.52
CA ALA A 76 -9.96 8.59 9.26
C ALA A 76 -10.41 7.91 10.55
N ILE A 77 -9.58 7.00 11.04
CA ILE A 77 -9.67 6.54 12.43
C ILE A 77 -9.16 7.69 13.32
N PRO A 78 -9.98 8.24 14.24
CA PRO A 78 -9.57 9.37 15.08
C PRO A 78 -8.30 9.06 15.88
N GLY A 79 -7.23 9.81 15.61
CA GLY A 79 -5.96 9.71 16.33
C GLY A 79 -5.74 10.89 17.28
N PHE A 80 -4.93 10.69 18.33
CA PHE A 80 -4.62 11.70 19.34
C PHE A 80 -4.14 13.05 18.76
N PHE A 81 -3.36 13.02 17.69
CA PHE A 81 -2.79 14.21 17.05
C PHE A 81 -3.82 15.05 16.29
N GLN A 82 -5.02 14.52 16.02
CA GLN A 82 -6.09 15.23 15.31
C GLN A 82 -7.16 15.81 16.24
N ASN A 83 -7.02 15.66 17.56
CA ASN A 83 -8.05 16.06 18.53
C ASN A 83 -8.33 17.58 18.55
N LYS A 84 -7.44 18.39 17.98
CA LYS A 84 -7.62 19.84 17.87
C LYS A 84 -8.42 20.27 16.63
N CYS A 85 -8.64 19.36 15.67
CA CYS A 85 -9.29 19.67 14.41
C CYS A 85 -10.81 19.49 14.50
N GLN A 86 -11.57 20.52 14.16
CA GLN A 86 -13.03 20.47 14.03
C GLN A 86 -13.47 20.09 12.62
N ARG A 87 -12.88 20.74 11.60
CA ARG A 87 -13.25 20.56 10.18
C ARG A 87 -12.08 20.88 9.26
N ASP A 88 -12.28 20.65 7.97
CA ASP A 88 -11.40 21.09 6.88
C ASP A 88 -9.97 20.54 6.99
N VAL A 89 -9.86 19.28 7.41
CA VAL A 89 -8.57 18.60 7.53
C VAL A 89 -8.02 18.34 6.14
N GLN A 90 -6.80 18.82 5.89
CA GLN A 90 -6.10 18.67 4.62
C GLN A 90 -4.64 18.29 4.85
N VAL A 91 -4.10 17.58 3.86
CA VAL A 91 -2.68 17.27 3.76
C VAL A 91 -2.15 17.68 2.40
N GLU A 92 -1.01 18.35 2.38
CA GLU A 92 -0.29 18.69 1.16
C GLU A 92 1.06 18.01 1.16
N TYR A 93 1.37 17.33 0.04
CA TYR A 93 2.66 16.72 -0.19
C TYR A 93 3.41 17.51 -1.25
N ALA A 94 4.59 18.00 -0.92
CA ALA A 94 5.49 18.65 -1.87
C ALA A 94 6.78 17.83 -2.01
N PRO A 95 7.39 17.78 -3.20
CA PRO A 95 8.70 17.18 -3.36
C PRO A 95 9.75 17.95 -2.53
N GLU A 96 10.69 17.20 -1.94
CA GLU A 96 11.91 17.71 -1.32
C GLU A 96 13.11 17.05 -2.03
N ASP A 97 14.30 17.62 -1.87
CA ASP A 97 15.52 17.05 -2.45
C ASP A 97 15.75 15.61 -1.96
N SER A 98 16.50 14.84 -2.75
CA SER A 98 16.86 13.45 -2.42
C SER A 98 15.67 12.47 -2.31
N GLY A 99 14.52 12.79 -2.91
CA GLY A 99 13.36 11.89 -2.97
C GLY A 99 12.50 11.88 -1.69
N ALA A 100 12.74 12.81 -0.77
CA ALA A 100 11.86 13.05 0.35
C ALA A 100 10.62 13.88 -0.06
N LEU A 101 9.65 13.94 0.83
CA LEU A 101 8.41 14.68 0.71
C LEU A 101 8.24 15.60 1.92
N ILE A 102 7.91 16.86 1.67
CA ILE A 102 7.37 17.72 2.72
C ILE A 102 5.89 17.36 2.89
N VAL A 103 5.47 17.11 4.13
CA VAL A 103 4.10 16.76 4.50
C VAL A 103 3.54 17.88 5.37
N ARG A 104 2.58 18.64 4.85
CA ARG A 104 1.92 19.73 5.60
C ARG A 104 0.49 19.33 5.90
N ASN A 105 0.14 19.22 7.18
CA ASN A 105 -1.26 19.06 7.57
C ASN A 105 -1.81 20.40 8.06
N ARG A 106 -3.04 20.72 7.68
CA ARG A 106 -3.79 21.89 8.18
C ARG A 106 -5.22 21.50 8.51
N CYS A 107 -5.82 22.16 9.48
CA CYS A 107 -7.25 22.04 9.77
C CYS A 107 -7.77 23.29 10.49
N GLN A 108 -9.09 23.44 10.53
CA GLN A 108 -9.74 24.47 11.35
C GLN A 108 -10.06 23.90 12.74
N ARG A 109 -9.72 24.67 13.77
CA ARG A 109 -10.02 24.40 15.19
C ARG A 109 -11.43 24.87 15.56
N PRO A 110 -11.98 24.42 16.71
CA PRO A 110 -13.30 24.86 17.18
C PRO A 110 -13.45 26.37 17.42
N ASP A 111 -12.35 27.06 17.71
CA ASP A 111 -12.28 28.52 17.88
C ASP A 111 -12.15 29.27 16.53
N GLY A 112 -12.19 28.55 15.41
CA GLY A 112 -12.03 29.07 14.06
C GLY A 112 -10.58 29.28 13.62
N ALA A 113 -9.60 29.12 14.52
CA ALA A 113 -8.18 29.27 14.19
C ALA A 113 -7.67 28.11 13.31
N ILE A 114 -6.55 28.32 12.61
CA ILE A 114 -5.90 27.27 11.81
C ILE A 114 -4.83 26.58 12.65
N GLU A 115 -4.91 25.25 12.76
CA GLU A 115 -3.80 24.42 13.24
C GLU A 115 -3.03 23.92 12.02
N GLN A 116 -1.69 24.02 12.06
CA GLN A 116 -0.82 23.52 11.00
C GLN A 116 0.37 22.77 11.58
N THR A 117 0.79 21.70 10.90
CA THR A 117 1.99 20.93 11.22
C THR A 117 2.77 20.62 9.95
N GLU A 118 4.09 20.55 10.06
CA GLU A 118 4.97 20.17 8.96
C GLU A 118 5.82 18.97 9.38
N GLY A 119 5.94 18.00 8.48
CA GLY A 119 6.71 16.79 8.65
C GLY A 119 7.43 16.40 7.37
N ARG A 120 8.25 15.36 7.44
CA ARG A 120 9.00 14.78 6.32
C ARG A 120 8.59 13.35 6.09
N GLY A 121 8.39 12.99 4.82
CA GLY A 121 8.06 11.65 4.36
C GLY A 121 9.09 11.13 3.36
N ARG A 122 9.27 9.82 3.30
CA ARG A 122 10.02 9.17 2.22
C ARG A 122 9.48 7.77 1.99
N ALA A 123 9.64 7.24 0.77
CA ALA A 123 9.39 5.82 0.54
C ALA A 123 10.28 4.99 1.47
N LEU A 124 9.73 3.90 2.01
CA LEU A 124 10.47 3.02 2.90
C LEU A 124 11.64 2.37 2.16
N GLU A 125 11.35 1.86 0.95
CA GLU A 125 12.31 1.24 0.04
C GLU A 125 11.98 1.67 -1.41
N PRO A 126 12.98 1.75 -2.32
CA PRO A 126 12.77 2.20 -3.70
C PRO A 126 11.76 1.37 -4.51
N ASP A 127 11.66 0.08 -4.20
CA ASP A 127 10.75 -0.91 -4.80
C ASP A 127 9.38 -0.97 -4.11
N LEU A 128 9.20 -0.27 -2.99
CA LEU A 128 7.93 -0.15 -2.25
C LEU A 128 7.46 1.31 -2.12
N PRO A 129 7.22 2.01 -3.25
CA PRO A 129 6.86 3.43 -3.27
C PRO A 129 5.49 3.75 -2.64
N SER A 130 4.62 2.75 -2.45
CA SER A 130 3.33 2.88 -1.75
C SER A 130 3.47 2.82 -0.23
N VAL A 131 4.66 2.52 0.33
CA VAL A 131 4.92 2.51 1.76
C VAL A 131 5.76 3.72 2.12
N LEU A 132 5.18 4.69 2.82
CA LEU A 132 5.89 5.90 3.28
C LEU A 132 6.25 5.81 4.76
N LYS A 133 7.47 6.19 5.12
CA LYS A 133 7.86 6.53 6.49
C LYS A 133 7.74 8.05 6.67
N VAL A 134 6.86 8.51 7.57
CA VAL A 134 6.62 9.94 7.85
C VAL A 134 6.95 10.29 9.29
N THR A 135 7.67 11.38 9.49
CA THR A 135 8.00 11.92 10.82
C THR A 135 7.64 13.40 10.93
N PHE A 136 7.15 13.80 12.09
CA PHE A 136 6.92 15.19 12.49
C PHE A 136 7.91 15.63 13.57
N VAL A 137 8.88 14.76 13.88
CA VAL A 137 9.83 14.95 14.96
C VAL A 137 11.08 15.60 14.39
N HIS A 138 11.25 16.88 14.68
CA HIS A 138 12.40 17.68 14.26
C HIS A 138 13.11 18.28 15.47
N GLN A 139 14.31 17.78 15.78
CA GLN A 139 15.16 18.31 16.85
C GLN A 139 16.60 18.37 16.37
N LEU A 140 17.36 19.34 16.87
CA LEU A 140 18.77 19.55 16.54
C LEU A 140 19.04 19.75 15.03
N GLY A 141 18.04 20.25 14.29
CA GLY A 141 18.12 20.44 12.84
C GLY A 141 17.99 19.14 12.02
N ILE A 142 17.51 18.04 12.63
CA ILE A 142 17.44 16.73 12.00
C ILE A 142 16.00 16.18 12.08
N TRP A 143 15.53 15.55 11.00
CA TRP A 143 14.27 14.81 10.94
C TRP A 143 14.44 13.39 11.46
N TRP A 144 13.80 13.08 12.58
CA TRP A 144 13.97 11.80 13.26
C TRP A 144 13.02 10.74 12.71
N TYR A 145 13.43 10.07 11.62
CA TYR A 145 12.69 8.97 11.00
C TYR A 145 12.48 7.73 11.88
N PRO A 146 13.37 7.36 12.84
CA PRO A 146 13.11 6.25 13.75
C PRO A 146 11.82 6.43 14.58
N PHE A 147 11.45 7.67 14.91
CA PHE A 147 10.18 8.01 15.58
C PHE A 147 9.01 8.24 14.60
N GLY A 148 9.27 8.12 13.30
CA GLY A 148 8.25 8.24 12.25
C GLY A 148 7.33 7.01 12.20
N ARG A 149 6.15 7.19 11.62
CA ARG A 149 5.20 6.11 11.34
C ARG A 149 5.31 5.65 9.91
N SER A 150 5.10 4.35 9.70
CA SER A 150 4.93 3.80 8.37
C SER A 150 3.46 3.88 7.99
N GLN A 151 3.18 4.28 6.75
CA GLN A 151 1.83 4.32 6.21
C GLN A 151 1.84 3.73 4.80
N THR A 152 0.88 2.88 4.49
CA THR A 152 0.83 2.12 3.23
C THR A 152 -0.39 2.54 2.43
N VAL A 153 -0.22 2.95 1.18
CA VAL A 153 -1.35 3.05 0.24
C VAL A 153 -1.80 1.64 -0.07
N ILE A 154 -3.05 1.33 0.27
CA ILE A 154 -3.67 0.02 0.03
C ILE A 154 -4.64 0.05 -1.15
N ALA A 155 -5.16 1.24 -1.50
CA ALA A 155 -6.03 1.42 -2.65
C ALA A 155 -5.98 2.85 -3.19
N ALA A 156 -6.31 3.00 -4.47
CA ALA A 156 -6.43 4.29 -5.14
C ALA A 156 -7.64 4.29 -6.09
N GLY A 157 -8.26 5.46 -6.21
CA GLY A 157 -9.34 5.67 -7.16
C GLY A 157 -8.86 5.97 -8.58
N PRO A 158 -9.77 5.94 -9.57
CA PRO A 158 -9.47 6.33 -10.94
C PRO A 158 -8.75 7.68 -10.99
N GLY A 159 -7.68 7.77 -11.77
CA GLY A 159 -6.90 9.02 -11.94
C GLY A 159 -6.24 9.55 -10.65
N ASN A 160 -6.05 8.72 -9.62
CA ASN A 160 -5.56 9.13 -8.29
C ASN A 160 -6.43 10.23 -7.64
N ARG A 161 -7.75 10.16 -7.84
CA ARG A 161 -8.68 11.13 -7.22
C ARG A 161 -8.89 10.88 -5.73
N TRP A 162 -8.63 9.67 -5.25
CA TRP A 162 -8.59 9.33 -3.83
C TRP A 162 -7.57 8.24 -3.55
N LEU A 163 -7.09 8.17 -2.31
CA LEU A 163 -6.19 7.16 -1.79
C LEU A 163 -6.71 6.64 -0.44
N VAL A 164 -6.57 5.34 -0.22
CA VAL A 164 -6.76 4.71 1.09
C VAL A 164 -5.39 4.37 1.64
N ILE A 165 -5.10 4.89 2.83
CA ILE A 165 -3.80 4.78 3.48
C ILE A 165 -4.00 4.11 4.83
N GLY A 166 -3.26 3.04 5.09
CA GLY A 166 -3.34 2.26 6.32
C GLY A 166 -2.01 2.15 7.08
N ASP A 167 -2.10 1.56 8.27
CA ASP A 167 -1.01 1.14 9.13
C ASP A 167 -1.24 -0.34 9.53
N PRO A 168 -0.20 -1.19 9.50
CA PRO A 168 -0.28 -2.61 9.86
C PRO A 168 -0.97 -2.94 11.19
N SER A 169 -1.00 -2.00 12.15
CA SER A 169 -1.69 -2.21 13.42
C SER A 169 -3.22 -2.14 13.32
N LEU A 170 -3.77 -1.71 12.17
CA LEU A 170 -5.20 -1.44 11.94
C LEU A 170 -5.82 -0.38 12.86
N ARG A 171 -5.02 0.24 13.75
CA ARG A 171 -5.46 1.30 14.66
C ARG A 171 -5.36 2.69 14.05
N TYR A 172 -4.72 2.80 12.90
CA TYR A 172 -4.59 4.04 12.14
C TYR A 172 -4.92 3.77 10.69
N GLY A 173 -5.59 4.72 10.07
CA GLY A 173 -5.93 4.67 8.67
C GLY A 173 -6.67 5.94 8.29
N ARG A 174 -6.52 6.35 7.02
CA ARG A 174 -7.19 7.52 6.46
C ARG A 174 -7.48 7.35 4.98
N VAL A 175 -8.50 8.06 4.55
CA VAL A 175 -8.95 8.19 3.18
C VAL A 175 -8.77 9.65 2.81
N ILE A 176 -7.98 9.90 1.77
CA ILE A 176 -7.73 11.25 1.29
C ILE A 176 -8.21 11.39 -0.16
N ALA A 177 -8.75 12.55 -0.52
CA ALA A 177 -9.29 12.81 -1.86
C ALA A 177 -8.87 14.19 -2.40
N ARG A 178 -8.91 14.34 -3.73
CA ARG A 178 -8.62 15.62 -4.40
C ARG A 178 -9.75 16.63 -4.27
N GLU A 179 -10.95 16.15 -3.97
CA GLU A 179 -12.15 16.94 -3.71
C GLU A 179 -12.56 16.82 -2.24
N PRO A 180 -13.34 17.77 -1.70
CA PRO A 180 -13.77 17.77 -0.29
C PRO A 180 -14.82 16.69 0.03
N MET A 181 -15.28 15.93 -0.96
CA MET A 181 -16.26 14.86 -0.80
C MET A 181 -16.02 13.76 -1.84
N LEU A 182 -16.42 12.53 -1.49
CA LEU A 182 -16.47 11.42 -2.42
C LEU A 182 -17.93 11.11 -2.76
N ASP A 183 -18.16 10.69 -4.00
CA ASP A 183 -19.45 10.16 -4.42
C ASP A 183 -19.74 8.80 -3.76
N PRO A 184 -21.01 8.35 -3.74
CA PRO A 184 -21.40 7.11 -3.08
C PRO A 184 -20.71 5.85 -3.61
N GLU A 185 -20.34 5.80 -4.90
CA GLU A 185 -19.64 4.65 -5.49
C GLU A 185 -18.19 4.60 -5.02
N SER A 186 -17.50 5.73 -5.05
CA SER A 186 -16.15 5.87 -4.48
C SER A 186 -16.11 5.52 -2.99
N LEU A 187 -17.11 5.94 -2.20
CA LEU A 187 -17.20 5.58 -0.78
C LEU A 187 -17.37 4.07 -0.57
N ARG A 188 -18.19 3.40 -1.39
CA ARG A 188 -18.34 1.94 -1.36
C ARG A 188 -17.03 1.23 -1.73
N ALA A 189 -16.33 1.70 -2.76
CA ALA A 189 -15.03 1.15 -3.13
C ALA A 189 -13.97 1.29 -2.02
N VAL A 190 -13.90 2.46 -1.39
CA VAL A 190 -13.05 2.72 -0.22
C VAL A 190 -13.39 1.77 0.94
N ALA A 191 -14.68 1.63 1.25
CA ALA A 191 -15.15 0.74 2.32
C ALA A 191 -14.77 -0.73 2.06
N THR A 192 -14.91 -1.19 0.82
CA THR A 192 -14.49 -2.54 0.41
C THR A 192 -12.98 -2.72 0.55
N ALA A 193 -12.17 -1.76 0.08
CA ALA A 193 -10.71 -1.84 0.19
C ALA A 193 -10.25 -1.92 1.66
N LEU A 194 -10.85 -1.13 2.55
CA LEU A 194 -10.58 -1.18 3.98
C LEU A 194 -10.94 -2.56 4.58
N ALA A 195 -12.11 -3.08 4.24
CA ALA A 195 -12.57 -4.38 4.75
C ALA A 195 -11.69 -5.55 4.29
N ASN A 196 -11.19 -5.50 3.04
CA ASN A 196 -10.30 -6.53 2.50
C ASN A 196 -8.97 -6.62 3.26
N GLU A 197 -8.50 -5.51 3.82
CA GLU A 197 -7.30 -5.42 4.65
C GLU A 197 -7.59 -5.64 6.15
N GLY A 198 -8.83 -6.01 6.50
CA GLY A 198 -9.22 -6.36 7.89
C GLY A 198 -9.61 -5.17 8.78
N TYR A 199 -9.76 -3.96 8.23
CA TYR A 199 -10.23 -2.82 9.02
C TYR A 199 -11.72 -2.93 9.40
N ASP A 200 -12.04 -2.53 10.63
CA ASP A 200 -13.42 -2.19 10.98
C ASP A 200 -13.82 -0.85 10.35
N ARG A 201 -14.75 -0.91 9.39
CA ARG A 201 -15.29 0.27 8.70
C ARG A 201 -16.00 1.22 9.66
N CYS A 202 -16.52 0.75 10.80
CA CYS A 202 -17.15 1.63 11.79
C CYS A 202 -16.15 2.45 12.62
N ALA A 203 -14.86 2.06 12.64
CA ALA A 203 -13.80 2.85 13.28
C ALA A 203 -13.45 4.11 12.49
N PHE A 204 -13.77 4.14 11.19
CA PHE A 204 -13.54 5.28 10.33
C PHE A 204 -14.65 6.31 10.44
N VAL A 205 -14.27 7.57 10.68
CA VAL A 205 -15.20 8.69 10.78
C VAL A 205 -15.01 9.62 9.59
N LEU A 206 -16.08 9.82 8.82
CA LEU A 206 -16.17 10.83 7.77
C LEU A 206 -16.12 12.23 8.40
N LYS A 207 -15.21 13.07 7.90
CA LYS A 207 -14.89 14.36 8.48
C LYS A 207 -15.67 15.50 7.80
N PRO A 208 -16.09 16.55 8.54
CA PRO A 208 -16.64 17.75 7.94
C PRO A 208 -15.62 18.48 7.05
N GLN A 209 -16.07 18.89 5.87
CA GLN A 209 -15.32 19.59 4.84
C GLN A 209 -16.19 20.68 4.21
N SER A 210 -15.70 21.92 4.19
CA SER A 210 -16.34 23.04 3.49
C SER A 210 -16.51 22.74 2.00
N GLY A 211 -17.74 22.88 1.50
CA GLY A 211 -18.09 22.50 0.12
C GLY A 211 -18.26 20.99 -0.09
N GLY A 212 -18.29 20.21 1.00
CA GLY A 212 -18.56 18.78 1.02
C GLY A 212 -19.56 18.43 2.11
N ARG A 213 -19.19 17.48 2.97
CA ARG A 213 -20.04 17.02 4.09
C ARG A 213 -19.90 17.95 5.30
N GLU A 214 -20.99 18.26 5.99
CA GLU A 214 -20.97 19.15 7.17
C GLU A 214 -20.97 18.40 8.52
N GLN A 215 -21.35 17.12 8.55
CA GLN A 215 -21.51 16.36 9.78
C GLN A 215 -20.53 15.18 9.88
N LEU A 216 -20.13 14.87 11.11
CA LEU A 216 -19.38 13.65 11.43
C LEU A 216 -20.31 12.44 11.31
N THR A 217 -19.89 11.43 10.57
CA THR A 217 -20.64 10.17 10.43
C THR A 217 -19.66 9.00 10.35
N ARG A 218 -20.01 7.84 10.90
CA ARG A 218 -19.16 6.64 10.71
C ARG A 218 -19.30 6.16 9.28
N LEU A 219 -18.19 5.72 8.68
CA LEU A 219 -18.20 5.24 7.30
C LEU A 219 -19.20 4.09 7.10
N CYS A 220 -19.28 3.16 8.05
CA CYS A 220 -20.20 2.03 7.98
C CYS A 220 -21.69 2.41 8.01
N ASP A 221 -22.05 3.60 8.50
CA ASP A 221 -23.45 4.06 8.51
C ASP A 221 -23.84 4.62 7.13
N GLU A 222 -22.87 5.04 6.32
CA GLU A 222 -23.09 5.65 5.00
C GLU A 222 -23.03 4.66 3.82
N VAL A 223 -22.34 3.53 4.00
CA VAL A 223 -22.16 2.51 2.95
C VAL A 223 -23.04 1.27 3.16
N ARG A 224 -24.12 1.39 3.93
CA ARG A 224 -25.06 0.28 4.19
C ARG A 224 -25.83 -0.12 2.94
#